data_AF-A0AAI8GDD2-F1
#
_entry.id   AF-A0AAI8GDD2-F1
#
_cell.length_a   1.000
_cell.length_b   1.000
_cell.length_c   1.000
_cell.angle_alpha   90.00
_cell.angle_beta   90.00
_cell.angle_gamma   90.00
#
_symmetry.space_group_name_H-M   'P 1'
#
loop_
_entity.id
_entity.type
_entity.pdbx_description
1 polymer ?
#
loop_
_entity_poly.entity_id
_entity_poly.type
_entity_poly.pdbx_seq_one_letter_code
_entity_poly.pdbx_strand_id
1 'polypeptide(L)'
;MKKFFKEFTDFLKQYNVIGLAVAIIIGGKLNQLVSSLVNDLITPAILQPVLSRMKLGSIQEIQWHGIYWGKVLSAAIDFLIVAWIVFTLVKAMNKAAEKAKVAAELAAKKIEEKVKKD
;
A
#
# COMPACT_ATOMS: atom_id res chain seq x y z
N MET A 1 -27.13 -21.87 -22.80
CA MET A 1 -25.96 -21.01 -22.50
C MET A 1 -26.34 -19.61 -22.01
N LYS A 2 -27.12 -18.79 -22.73
CA LYS A 2 -27.47 -17.42 -22.28
C LYS A 2 -28.15 -17.34 -20.90
N LYS A 3 -28.97 -18.33 -20.54
CA LYS A 3 -29.64 -18.44 -19.23
C LYS A 3 -28.65 -18.59 -18.07
N PHE A 4 -27.66 -19.48 -18.21
CA PHE A 4 -26.60 -19.70 -17.24
C PHE A 4 -25.72 -18.45 -17.03
N PHE A 5 -25.32 -17.77 -18.11
CA PHE A 5 -24.54 -16.52 -17.99
C PHE A 5 -25.31 -15.40 -17.27
N LYS A 6 -26.64 -15.36 -17.44
CA LYS A 6 -27.49 -14.39 -16.75
C LYS A 6 -27.59 -14.72 -15.26
N GLU A 7 -27.89 -15.97 -14.91
CA GLU A 7 -27.92 -16.46 -13.52
C GLU A 7 -26.56 -16.26 -12.81
N PHE A 8 -25.45 -16.51 -13.51
CA PHE A 8 -24.11 -16.27 -12.99
C PHE A 8 -23.83 -14.78 -12.76
N THR A 9 -24.20 -13.91 -13.70
CA THR A 9 -24.01 -12.46 -13.54
C THR A 9 -24.87 -11.92 -12.39
N ASP A 10 -26.10 -12.41 -12.26
CA ASP A 10 -27.02 -12.02 -11.19
C ASP A 10 -26.50 -12.50 -9.82
N PHE A 11 -25.91 -13.70 -9.75
CA PHE A 11 -25.17 -14.17 -8.56
C PHE A 11 -24.01 -13.24 -8.20
N LEU A 12 -23.13 -12.90 -9.16
CA LEU A 12 -21.99 -12.01 -8.91
C LEU A 12 -22.42 -10.62 -8.39
N LYS A 13 -23.56 -10.12 -8.88
CA LYS A 13 -24.18 -8.87 -8.41
C LYS A 13 -24.77 -9.02 -7.02
N GLN A 14 -25.53 -10.09 -6.76
CA GLN A 14 -26.18 -10.33 -5.47
C GLN A 14 -25.20 -10.41 -4.30
N TYR A 15 -24.01 -10.94 -4.55
CA TYR A 15 -22.96 -11.08 -3.53
C TYR A 15 -21.87 -10.00 -3.62
N ASN A 16 -22.05 -8.95 -4.43
CA ASN A 16 -21.08 -7.86 -4.61
C ASN A 16 -19.64 -8.32 -4.96
N VAL A 17 -19.50 -9.51 -5.57
CA VAL A 17 -18.21 -10.15 -5.86
C VAL A 17 -17.37 -9.31 -6.83
N ILE A 18 -18.03 -8.56 -7.71
CA ILE A 18 -17.37 -7.67 -8.68
C ILE A 18 -16.52 -6.62 -7.97
N GLY A 19 -17.06 -5.97 -6.92
CA GLY A 19 -16.32 -4.97 -6.15
C GLY A 19 -15.14 -5.59 -5.38
N LEU A 20 -15.35 -6.78 -4.81
CA LEU A 20 -14.32 -7.51 -4.08
C LEU A 20 -13.18 -7.97 -5.00
N ALA A 21 -13.51 -8.47 -6.21
CA ALA A 21 -12.54 -8.87 -7.22
C ALA A 21 -11.68 -7.68 -7.66
N VAL A 22 -12.29 -6.52 -7.91
CA VAL A 22 -11.56 -5.29 -8.26
C VAL A 22 -10.63 -4.86 -7.13
N ALA A 23 -11.10 -4.90 -5.89
CA ALA A 23 -10.29 -4.55 -4.72
C ALA A 23 -9.06 -5.48 -4.57
N ILE A 24 -9.22 -6.79 -4.76
CA ILE A 24 -8.12 -7.76 -4.68
C ILE A 24 -7.12 -7.56 -5.83
N ILE A 25 -7.60 -7.35 -7.06
CA ILE A 25 -6.73 -7.16 -8.24
C ILE A 25 -5.90 -5.89 -8.08
N ILE A 26 -6.54 -4.78 -7.72
CA ILE A 26 -5.86 -3.49 -7.51
C ILE A 26 -4.92 -3.61 -6.31
N GLY A 27 -5.34 -4.24 -5.21
CA GLY A 27 -4.50 -4.50 -4.04
C GLY A 27 -3.25 -5.30 -4.38
N GLY A 28 -3.39 -6.36 -5.19
CA GLY A 28 -2.26 -7.15 -5.67
C GLY A 28 -1.28 -6.36 -6.53
N LYS A 29 -1.77 -5.51 -7.44
CA LYS A 29 -0.93 -4.64 -8.27
C LYS A 29 -0.25 -3.53 -7.47
N LEU A 30 -0.96 -2.93 -6.53
CA LEU A 30 -0.39 -1.93 -5.61
C LEU A 30 0.70 -2.56 -4.74
N ASN A 31 0.48 -3.78 -4.23
CA ASN A 31 1.50 -4.51 -3.48
C ASN A 31 2.76 -4.74 -4.34
N GLN A 32 2.61 -5.16 -5.59
CA GLN A 32 3.74 -5.31 -6.53
C GLN A 32 4.52 -3.99 -6.72
N LEU A 33 3.81 -2.87 -6.89
CA LEU A 33 4.43 -1.55 -7.02
C LEU A 33 5.23 -1.16 -5.76
N VAL A 34 4.63 -1.36 -4.58
CA VAL A 34 5.28 -1.06 -3.30
C VAL A 34 6.49 -1.96 -3.08
N SER A 35 6.36 -3.26 -3.35
CA SER A 35 7.48 -4.21 -3.26
C SER A 35 8.62 -3.85 -4.21
N SER A 36 8.33 -3.43 -5.45
CA SER A 36 9.36 -2.98 -6.40
C SER A 36 10.04 -1.70 -5.92
N LEU A 37 9.28 -0.72 -5.43
CA LEU A 37 9.86 0.50 -4.86
C LEU A 37 10.81 0.18 -3.69
N VAL A 38 10.45 -0.76 -2.82
CA VAL A 38 11.32 -1.16 -1.72
C VAL A 38 12.52 -1.95 -2.21
N ASN A 39 12.29 -3.06 -2.90
CA ASN A 39 13.34 -4.00 -3.27
C ASN A 39 14.31 -3.44 -4.32
N ASP A 40 13.79 -2.68 -5.29
CA ASP A 40 14.55 -2.25 -6.47
C ASP A 40 15.12 -0.83 -6.30
N LEU A 41 14.55 0.00 -5.44
CA LEU A 41 15.04 1.37 -5.20
C LEU A 41 15.60 1.54 -3.79
N ILE A 42 14.82 1.24 -2.75
CA ILE A 42 15.19 1.56 -1.37
C ILE A 42 16.30 0.65 -0.83
N THR A 43 16.18 -0.66 -1.03
CA THR A 43 17.16 -1.66 -0.55
C THR A 43 18.56 -1.42 -1.15
N PRO A 44 18.75 -1.27 -2.47
CA PRO A 44 20.08 -0.94 -3.01
C PRO A 44 20.56 0.45 -2.60
N ALA A 45 19.68 1.46 -2.50
CA ALA A 45 20.09 2.83 -2.16
C ALA A 45 20.47 3.03 -0.69
N ILE A 46 19.84 2.28 0.24
CA ILE A 46 20.00 2.48 1.68
C ILE A 46 20.73 1.29 2.34
N LEU A 47 20.35 0.04 2.05
CA LEU A 47 20.94 -1.12 2.72
C LEU A 47 22.36 -1.44 2.21
N GLN A 48 22.61 -1.45 0.90
CA GLN A 48 23.95 -1.80 0.39
C GLN A 48 25.08 -0.89 0.91
N PRO A 49 24.93 0.45 1.00
CA PRO A 49 25.94 1.31 1.61
C PRO A 49 26.08 1.10 3.12
N VAL A 50 24.97 0.83 3.82
CA VAL A 50 24.95 0.58 5.27
C VAL A 50 25.63 -0.74 5.63
N LEU A 51 25.39 -1.81 4.85
CA LEU A 51 26.08 -3.10 5.01
C LEU A 51 27.58 -2.99 4.71
N SER A 52 27.93 -2.26 3.64
CA SER A 52 29.33 -2.03 3.26
C SER A 52 30.12 -1.28 4.36
N ARG A 53 29.47 -0.35 5.07
CA ARG A 53 30.08 0.38 6.21
C ARG A 53 30.31 -0.50 7.44
N MET A 54 29.56 -1.60 7.62
CA MET A 54 29.68 -2.51 8.76
C MET A 54 30.69 -3.66 8.56
N LYS A 55 31.40 -3.72 7.41
CA LYS A 55 32.39 -4.79 7.08
C LYS A 55 31.84 -6.23 7.20
N LEU A 56 30.53 -6.40 7.12
CA LEU A 56 29.87 -7.70 7.00
C LEU A 56 29.49 -7.84 5.52
N GLY A 57 30.12 -8.77 4.80
CA GLY A 57 29.87 -8.98 3.35
C GLY A 57 28.40 -9.13 3.03
N SER A 58 27.65 -9.83 3.89
CA SER A 58 26.19 -9.82 3.93
C SER A 58 25.72 -10.12 5.37
N ILE A 59 24.68 -9.42 5.85
CA ILE A 59 24.06 -9.77 7.15
C ILE A 59 23.60 -11.22 7.11
N GLN A 60 23.20 -11.71 5.94
CA GLN A 60 22.70 -13.05 5.61
C GLN A 60 23.73 -14.17 5.82
N GLU A 61 25.03 -13.87 5.79
CA GLU A 61 26.11 -14.82 6.07
C GLU A 61 26.39 -15.04 7.56
N ILE A 62 25.78 -14.24 8.44
CA ILE A 62 25.88 -14.44 9.90
C ILE A 62 25.15 -15.74 10.25
N GLN A 63 25.95 -16.77 10.50
CA GLN A 63 25.52 -18.09 10.90
C GLN A 63 25.99 -18.35 12.32
N TRP A 64 25.08 -18.75 13.19
CA TRP A 64 25.41 -19.26 14.52
C TRP A 64 24.84 -20.66 14.65
N HIS A 65 25.70 -21.66 14.87
CA HIS A 65 25.31 -23.08 14.96
C HIS A 65 24.47 -23.59 13.77
N GLY A 66 24.79 -23.14 12.55
CA GLY A 66 24.06 -23.56 11.33
C GLY A 66 22.71 -22.87 11.11
N ILE A 67 22.30 -21.94 11.98
CA ILE A 67 21.09 -21.13 11.82
C ILE A 67 21.45 -19.78 11.21
N TYR A 68 20.84 -19.47 10.06
CA TYR A 68 21.02 -18.21 9.32
C TYR A 68 20.23 -17.06 9.93
N TRP A 69 20.65 -16.56 11.10
CA TRP A 69 20.06 -15.38 11.76
C TRP A 69 20.07 -14.14 10.87
N GLY A 70 21.04 -14.04 9.98
CA GLY A 70 21.14 -13.00 8.98
C GLY A 70 19.93 -12.84 8.06
N LYS A 71 19.33 -13.96 7.63
CA LYS A 71 18.15 -13.92 6.74
C LYS A 71 16.92 -13.36 7.47
N VAL A 72 16.76 -13.74 8.74
CA VAL A 72 15.65 -13.26 9.59
C VAL A 72 15.80 -11.77 9.85
N LEU A 73 17.02 -11.30 10.19
CA LEU A 73 17.27 -9.89 10.44
C LEU A 73 17.08 -9.03 9.17
N SER A 74 17.52 -9.51 8.00
CA SER A 74 17.26 -8.86 6.72
C SER A 74 15.76 -8.72 6.46
N ALA A 75 15.00 -9.80 6.60
CA ALA A 75 13.55 -9.79 6.41
C ALA A 75 12.83 -8.85 7.40
N ALA A 76 13.32 -8.75 8.64
CA ALA A 76 12.79 -7.81 9.62
C ALA A 76 13.02 -6.34 9.21
N ILE A 77 14.21 -6.02 8.68
CA ILE A 77 14.53 -4.68 8.19
C ILE A 77 13.67 -4.34 6.95
N ASP A 78 13.56 -5.26 6.00
CA ASP A 78 12.72 -5.09 4.81
C ASP A 78 11.25 -4.84 5.21
N PHE A 79 10.72 -5.62 6.15
CA PHE A 79 9.37 -5.42 6.67
C PHE A 79 9.17 -4.03 7.29
N LEU A 80 10.12 -3.54 8.10
CA LEU A 80 10.03 -2.22 8.72
C LEU A 80 10.04 -1.09 7.68
N ILE A 81 10.83 -1.23 6.62
CA ILE A 81 10.90 -0.25 5.52
C ILE A 81 9.58 -0.24 4.74
N VAL A 82 9.07 -1.41 4.35
CA VAL A 82 7.76 -1.53 3.66
C VAL A 82 6.66 -0.92 4.52
N ALA A 83 6.60 -1.27 5.80
CA ALA A 83 5.61 -0.76 6.74
C ALA A 83 5.66 0.77 6.85
N TRP A 84 6.87 1.36 6.92
CA TRP A 84 7.05 2.81 6.96
C TRP A 84 6.56 3.49 5.68
N ILE A 85 6.89 2.96 4.50
CA ILE A 85 6.46 3.55 3.22
C ILE A 85 4.94 3.48 3.09
N VAL A 86 4.34 2.31 3.33
CA VAL A 86 2.88 2.14 3.28
C VAL A 86 2.20 3.08 4.28
N PHE A 87 2.74 3.22 5.49
CA PHE A 87 2.21 4.16 6.48
C PHE A 87 2.25 5.61 5.96
N THR A 88 3.36 6.05 5.38
CA THR A 88 3.47 7.42 4.83
C THR A 88 2.51 7.66 3.66
N LEU A 89 2.32 6.67 2.78
CA LEU A 89 1.36 6.76 1.67
C LEU A 89 -0.09 6.85 2.18
N VAL A 90 -0.48 6.00 3.13
CA VAL A 90 -1.82 6.03 3.73
C VAL A 90 -2.04 7.35 4.47
N LYS A 91 -1.04 7.84 5.20
CA LYS A 91 -1.10 9.14 5.89
C LYS A 91 -1.26 10.31 4.90
N ALA A 92 -0.57 10.27 3.76
CA ALA A 92 -0.72 11.28 2.71
C ALA A 92 -2.11 11.24 2.07
N MET A 93 -2.62 10.04 1.77
CA MET A 93 -3.97 9.85 1.23
C MET A 93 -5.05 10.32 2.20
N ASN A 94 -4.95 9.95 3.49
CA ASN A 94 -5.90 10.38 4.52
C ASN A 94 -5.89 11.91 4.69
N LYS A 95 -4.71 12.53 4.67
CA LYS A 95 -4.58 14.00 4.75
C LYS A 95 -5.16 14.70 3.50
N ALA A 96 -5.01 14.12 2.32
CA ALA A 96 -5.61 14.66 1.10
C ALA A 96 -7.14 14.52 1.09
N ALA A 97 -7.66 13.37 1.54
CA ALA A 97 -9.09 13.12 1.66
C ALA A 97 -9.76 14.05 2.68
N GLU A 98 -9.11 14.32 3.81
CA GLU A 98 -9.60 15.26 4.82
C GLU A 98 -9.69 16.70 4.27
N LYS A 99 -8.65 17.15 3.57
CA LYS A 99 -8.65 18.47 2.90
C LYS A 99 -9.76 18.59 1.84
N ALA A 100 -10.03 17.52 1.10
CA ALA A 100 -11.10 17.52 0.10
C ALA A 100 -12.49 17.62 0.73
N LYS A 101 -12.73 16.92 1.85
CA LYS A 101 -13.99 17.04 2.61
C LYS A 101 -14.20 18.44 3.17
N VAL A 102 -13.18 19.02 3.81
CA VAL A 102 -13.24 20.38 4.37
C VAL A 102 -13.49 21.43 3.28
N ALA A 103 -12.87 21.28 2.11
CA ALA A 103 -13.11 22.16 0.97
C ALA A 103 -14.54 22.09 0.43
N ALA A 104 -15.13 20.89 0.37
CA ALA A 104 -16.52 20.69 -0.04
C ALA A 104 -17.51 21.29 0.96
N GLU A 105 -17.24 21.16 2.26
CA GLU A 105 -18.10 21.68 3.34
C GLU A 105 -18.06 23.21 3.41
N LEU A 106 -16.88 23.83 3.22
CA LEU A 106 -16.72 25.28 3.09
C LEU A 106 -17.41 25.84 1.83
N ALA A 107 -17.38 25.09 0.73
CA ALA A 107 -18.07 25.47 -0.49
C ALA A 107 -19.60 25.42 -0.30
N ALA A 108 -20.13 24.38 0.35
CA ALA A 108 -21.55 24.27 0.66
C ALA A 108 -22.04 25.40 1.57
N LYS A 109 -21.26 25.75 2.61
CA LYS A 109 -21.59 26.84 3.54
C LYS A 109 -21.62 28.21 2.85
N LYS A 110 -20.68 28.47 1.93
CA LYS A 110 -20.66 29.70 1.11
C LYS A 110 -21.84 29.80 0.15
N ILE A 111 -22.35 28.68 -0.34
CA ILE A 111 -23.53 28.65 -1.21
C ILE A 111 -24.80 28.94 -0.40
N GLU A 112 -24.99 28.33 0.77
CA GLU A 112 -26.10 28.64 1.68
C GLU A 112 -26.10 30.11 2.13
N GLU A 113 -24.92 30.67 2.38
CA GLU A 113 -24.78 32.07 2.82
C GLU A 113 -25.06 33.07 1.69
N LYS A 114 -24.83 32.69 0.43
CA LYS A 114 -25.28 33.47 -0.74
C LYS A 114 -26.79 33.34 -0.96
N VAL A 115 -27.35 32.14 -0.84
CA VAL A 115 -28.79 31.88 -1.05
C VAL A 115 -29.67 32.54 0.01
N LYS A 116 -29.16 32.77 1.23
CA LYS A 116 -29.89 33.50 2.29
C LYS A 116 -29.78 35.03 2.20
N LYS A 117 -28.94 35.54 1.30
CA LYS A 117 -28.63 36.98 1.19
C LYS A 117 -29.29 37.63 -0.04
N ASP A 118 -29.78 36.83 -0.96
CA ASP A 118 -30.68 37.19 -2.07
C ASP A 118 -32.15 36.97 -1.66
#